data_AF-B9H5W3-F1
#
_entry.id   AF-B9H5W3-F1
#
_cell.length_a   1.000
_cell.length_b   1.000
_cell.length_c   1.000
_cell.angle_alpha   90.00
_cell.angle_beta   90.00
_cell.angle_gamma   90.00
#
_symmetry.space_group_name_H-M   'P 1'
#
loop_
_entity.id
_entity.type
_entity.pdbx_description
1 polymer ?
#
loop_
_entity_poly.entity_id
_entity_poly.type
_entity_poly.pdbx_seq_one_letter_code
_entity_poly.pdbx_strand_id
1 'polypeptide(L)'
;MACISSLNSLSQRPFNPNFSSFSSTKPSLYILKSKLNTNIPAPSTPLSCSRRRNQHQHVLCCNNNYKQEEELLFCLGEVPRGAGTKRREALFNMVFTAFTFPAIASTALAATGVAEDSRVYTDDANKFKISIPQGWQVGAGEPSGYKSVTAFYPEEASNSSVSVVITGLGPDFTRLESFGKVDAFAETLVGGLDRSWQRPPGVAAKLIDSKAANGLYYIEYTLQNPGESRRHLLSALGVAFNGWYNRLYTVTGQFVDEESEKFGTEIRKAVSSFRFI
;
A
#
# COMPACT_ATOMS: atom_id res chain seq x y z
N MET A 1 51.64 35.20 39.40
CA MET A 1 51.14 36.31 38.57
C MET A 1 50.00 35.80 37.70
N ALA A 2 48.80 36.39 37.89
CA ALA A 2 47.57 36.48 37.05
C ALA A 2 47.14 35.27 36.17
N CYS A 3 45.96 34.65 36.31
CA CYS A 3 44.55 35.11 36.10
C CYS A 3 44.30 35.63 34.66
N ILE A 4 43.37 35.09 33.86
CA ILE A 4 41.91 35.39 33.73
C ILE A 4 41.40 34.41 32.62
N SER A 5 40.42 33.48 32.76
CA SER A 5 38.97 33.49 33.07
C SER A 5 38.02 33.89 31.92
N SER A 6 37.08 32.98 31.58
CA SER A 6 35.64 33.18 31.20
C SER A 6 35.19 32.25 30.05
N LEU A 7 33.95 31.73 29.95
CA LEU A 7 32.81 31.42 30.83
C LEU A 7 31.69 30.83 29.94
N ASN A 8 30.69 30.20 30.60
CA ASN A 8 29.32 29.84 30.16
C ASN A 8 29.08 28.32 30.07
N SER A 9 28.03 27.72 30.64
CA SER A 9 27.00 28.16 31.59
C SER A 9 26.28 26.88 32.04
N LEU A 10 26.32 26.57 33.32
CA LEU A 10 25.57 25.50 33.98
C LEU A 10 24.30 26.12 34.58
N SER A 11 23.13 25.52 34.33
CA SER A 11 21.95 25.72 35.17
C SER A 11 21.43 24.37 35.65
N GLN A 12 21.48 24.21 36.97
CA GLN A 12 21.16 23.05 37.77
C GLN A 12 19.64 22.88 37.97
N ARG A 13 19.21 21.65 38.31
CA ARG A 13 18.41 21.27 39.51
C ARG A 13 17.83 19.83 39.37
N PRO A 14 17.34 19.16 40.44
CA PRO A 14 18.19 18.42 41.38
C PRO A 14 17.74 16.95 41.53
N PHE A 15 18.65 16.11 42.05
CA PHE A 15 18.35 14.78 42.57
C PHE A 15 17.74 14.87 43.98
N ASN A 16 16.72 14.05 44.27
CA ASN A 16 16.74 13.22 45.48
C ASN A 16 15.75 12.03 45.39
N PRO A 17 16.07 10.88 46.02
CA PRO A 17 15.46 9.58 45.82
C PRO A 17 14.38 9.28 46.86
N ASN A 18 13.54 8.26 46.60
CA ASN A 18 13.06 7.36 47.64
C ASN A 18 12.59 6.03 47.03
N PHE A 19 13.12 4.97 47.61
CA PHE A 19 12.93 3.56 47.28
C PHE A 19 12.08 2.94 48.40
N SER A 20 11.08 2.12 48.07
CA SER A 20 10.72 0.95 48.88
C SER A 20 9.88 -0.04 48.08
N SER A 21 10.35 -1.28 48.09
CA SER A 21 9.73 -2.51 47.58
C SER A 21 8.64 -3.02 48.51
N PHE A 22 7.69 -3.84 48.02
CA PHE A 22 7.35 -5.15 48.61
C PHE A 22 6.40 -5.97 47.70
N SER A 23 6.91 -7.11 47.21
CA SER A 23 6.34 -8.47 47.27
C SER A 23 4.84 -8.76 47.01
N SER A 24 4.59 -9.49 45.89
CA SER A 24 3.81 -10.74 45.73
C SER A 24 2.49 -10.98 46.52
N THR A 25 1.37 -11.13 45.81
CA THR A 25 0.52 -12.36 45.73
C THR A 25 -0.70 -12.17 44.79
N LYS A 26 -1.06 -13.21 44.01
CA LYS A 26 -2.30 -13.35 43.19
C LYS A 26 -3.47 -13.91 44.06
N PRO A 27 -4.65 -14.30 43.49
CA PRO A 27 -5.69 -13.55 42.77
C PRO A 27 -7.11 -13.77 43.38
N SER A 28 -8.15 -13.00 43.01
CA SER A 28 -9.54 -13.51 43.05
C SER A 28 -10.53 -12.69 42.20
N LEU A 29 -11.29 -13.42 41.39
CA LEU A 29 -12.58 -13.09 40.78
C LEU A 29 -13.58 -12.51 41.77
N TYR A 30 -14.44 -11.56 41.36
CA TYR A 30 -15.90 -11.60 41.57
C TYR A 30 -16.64 -10.78 40.48
N ILE A 31 -17.64 -11.44 39.89
CA ILE A 31 -18.74 -10.89 39.10
C ILE A 31 -19.77 -10.29 40.06
N LEU A 32 -20.38 -9.14 39.75
CA LEU A 32 -21.78 -8.88 40.13
C LEU A 32 -22.43 -7.76 39.29
N LYS A 33 -23.52 -8.16 38.64
CA LYS A 33 -24.51 -7.30 37.97
C LYS A 33 -25.28 -6.47 39.01
N SER A 34 -25.73 -5.28 38.64
CA SER A 34 -27.07 -4.82 39.05
C SER A 34 -27.64 -3.80 38.05
N LYS A 35 -28.81 -4.14 37.51
CA LYS A 35 -29.81 -3.19 37.00
C LYS A 35 -30.57 -2.68 38.22
N LEU A 36 -30.98 -1.41 38.22
CA LEU A 36 -32.33 -1.00 38.68
C LEU A 36 -32.64 0.41 38.19
N ASN A 37 -33.88 0.55 37.73
CA ASN A 37 -34.52 1.69 37.11
C ASN A 37 -35.58 2.19 38.11
N THR A 38 -35.68 3.49 38.35
CA THR A 38 -36.82 4.10 39.06
C THR A 38 -37.11 5.51 38.51
N ASN A 39 -38.39 5.71 38.21
CA ASN A 39 -39.04 6.91 37.65
C ASN A 39 -39.42 7.94 38.75
N ILE A 40 -40.10 9.01 38.28
CA ILE A 40 -41.04 9.98 38.90
C ILE A 40 -40.42 11.32 39.46
N PRO A 41 -41.17 12.46 39.58
CA PRO A 41 -41.32 13.57 38.58
C PRO A 41 -41.16 15.04 39.14
N ALA A 42 -41.16 16.04 38.21
CA ALA A 42 -41.62 17.48 38.21
C ALA A 42 -41.68 18.36 39.51
N PRO A 43 -41.52 19.74 39.50
CA PRO A 43 -42.30 20.69 38.67
C PRO A 43 -41.77 22.15 38.37
N SER A 44 -42.46 22.81 37.41
CA SER A 44 -42.93 24.23 37.27
C SER A 44 -42.03 25.51 37.31
N THR A 45 -41.81 26.12 36.11
CA THR A 45 -42.10 27.53 35.62
C THR A 45 -41.62 28.82 36.36
N PRO A 46 -41.61 30.07 35.77
CA PRO A 46 -41.91 30.59 34.40
C PRO A 46 -40.99 31.76 33.84
N LEU A 47 -41.40 32.34 32.69
CA LEU A 47 -41.10 33.67 32.07
C LEU A 47 -39.80 33.75 31.24
N SER A 48 -39.72 34.29 30.00
CA SER A 48 -40.39 35.46 29.41
C SER A 48 -40.34 35.48 27.85
N CYS A 49 -41.39 36.08 27.28
CA CYS A 49 -41.70 36.61 25.94
C CYS A 49 -40.61 36.79 24.85
N SER A 50 -40.91 36.37 23.60
CA SER A 50 -41.43 37.25 22.51
C SER A 50 -41.22 36.69 21.10
N ARG A 51 -42.28 36.76 20.29
CA ARG A 51 -42.41 36.42 18.85
C ARG A 51 -41.61 37.33 17.91
N ARG A 52 -41.13 36.79 16.76
CA ARG A 52 -41.67 37.11 15.40
C ARG A 52 -41.07 36.24 14.27
N ARG A 53 -42.03 35.65 13.51
CA ARG A 53 -42.10 35.12 12.12
C ARG A 53 -40.81 34.97 11.28
N ASN A 54 -40.50 33.78 10.74
CA ASN A 54 -41.05 33.05 9.56
C ASN A 54 -40.67 33.65 8.19
N GLN A 55 -39.80 32.97 7.42
CA GLN A 55 -40.08 32.65 6.01
C GLN A 55 -39.20 31.50 5.45
N HIS A 56 -39.89 30.59 4.76
CA HIS A 56 -39.43 29.45 3.95
C HIS A 56 -38.41 29.81 2.86
N GLN A 57 -37.55 28.84 2.51
CA GLN A 57 -37.40 28.23 1.17
C GLN A 57 -36.37 27.08 1.25
N HIS A 58 -36.84 25.84 1.39
CA HIS A 58 -37.11 24.85 0.34
C HIS A 58 -35.84 24.24 -0.30
N VAL A 59 -35.52 23.07 0.26
CA VAL A 59 -34.66 22.01 -0.25
C VAL A 59 -35.03 21.67 -1.70
N LEU A 60 -34.05 21.60 -2.59
CA LEU A 60 -34.19 20.91 -3.88
C LEU A 60 -33.35 19.63 -3.81
N CYS A 61 -33.98 18.55 -3.37
CA CYS A 61 -33.48 17.19 -3.56
C CYS A 61 -33.91 16.73 -4.96
N CYS A 62 -32.96 16.56 -5.87
CA CYS A 62 -33.22 15.85 -7.12
C CYS A 62 -33.28 14.35 -6.81
N ASN A 63 -34.51 13.84 -6.81
CA ASN A 63 -34.85 12.44 -6.77
C ASN A 63 -35.02 11.98 -8.22
N ASN A 64 -34.13 11.12 -8.73
CA ASN A 64 -34.37 10.42 -10.00
C ASN A 64 -34.35 8.93 -9.74
N ASN A 65 -35.52 8.32 -9.85
CA ASN A 65 -35.68 6.87 -9.88
C ASN A 65 -36.69 6.51 -10.98
N TYR A 66 -36.35 5.46 -11.73
CA TYR A 66 -37.09 4.77 -12.82
C TYR A 66 -37.18 5.51 -14.18
N LYS A 67 -36.96 4.88 -15.34
CA LYS A 67 -37.33 3.51 -15.76
C LYS A 67 -36.32 2.85 -16.71
N GLN A 68 -36.27 1.53 -16.58
CA GLN A 68 -35.75 0.53 -17.51
C GLN A 68 -36.80 0.28 -18.61
N GLU A 69 -36.38 0.25 -19.88
CA GLU A 69 -37.11 -0.42 -20.96
C GLU A 69 -36.10 -0.86 -22.03
N GLU A 70 -36.15 -2.16 -22.34
CA GLU A 70 -35.47 -2.83 -23.44
C GLU A 70 -36.13 -2.42 -24.77
N GLU A 71 -35.34 -2.13 -25.82
CA GLU A 71 -35.74 -2.58 -27.15
C GLU A 71 -34.54 -2.75 -28.07
N LEU A 72 -34.47 -3.95 -28.63
CA LEU A 72 -33.47 -4.51 -29.51
C LEU A 72 -34.05 -4.44 -30.92
N LEU A 73 -33.46 -3.66 -31.83
CA LEU A 73 -33.80 -3.77 -33.25
C LEU A 73 -32.63 -3.50 -34.20
N PHE A 74 -32.15 -4.61 -34.75
CA PHE A 74 -31.66 -4.80 -36.10
C PHE A 74 -32.24 -3.81 -37.12
N CYS A 75 -31.40 -3.19 -37.95
CA CYS A 75 -31.77 -2.80 -39.32
C CYS A 75 -30.54 -2.81 -40.22
N LEU A 76 -30.42 -3.88 -41.01
CA LEU A 76 -29.60 -3.98 -42.21
C LEU A 76 -30.28 -3.21 -43.34
N GLY A 77 -29.49 -2.39 -44.05
CA GLY A 77 -29.56 -2.23 -45.50
C GLY A 77 -30.64 -1.31 -46.07
N GLU A 78 -30.21 -0.14 -46.56
CA GLU A 78 -30.78 0.44 -47.78
C GLU A 78 -29.70 1.04 -48.68
N VAL A 79 -29.92 0.82 -49.97
CA VAL A 79 -29.10 1.12 -51.14
C VAL A 79 -29.35 2.55 -51.61
N PRO A 80 -28.33 3.28 -52.12
CA PRO A 80 -28.57 4.32 -53.12
C PRO A 80 -28.08 3.88 -54.50
N ARG A 81 -28.97 3.96 -55.50
CA ARG A 81 -28.69 3.66 -56.91
C ARG A 81 -28.73 4.96 -57.74
N GLY A 82 -27.61 5.27 -58.40
CA GLY A 82 -27.47 6.06 -59.64
C GLY A 82 -27.47 7.59 -59.49
N ALA A 83 -26.74 8.39 -60.26
CA ALA A 83 -25.80 8.17 -61.37
C ALA A 83 -24.98 9.45 -61.61
N GLY A 84 -23.68 9.35 -61.96
CA GLY A 84 -22.84 10.51 -62.27
C GLY A 84 -21.40 10.18 -62.65
N THR A 85 -21.20 9.78 -63.91
CA THR A 85 -19.98 9.91 -64.76
C THR A 85 -18.56 9.66 -64.20
N LYS A 86 -17.97 8.53 -64.63
CA LYS A 86 -16.61 8.28 -65.15
C LYS A 86 -15.43 9.16 -64.67
N ARG A 87 -14.42 8.52 -64.02
CA ARG A 87 -13.04 8.36 -64.55
C ARG A 87 -12.12 7.55 -63.59
N ARG A 88 -11.46 6.55 -64.20
CA ARG A 88 -10.30 5.73 -63.75
C ARG A 88 -10.60 4.40 -63.06
N GLU A 89 -10.65 3.40 -63.93
CA GLU A 89 -10.31 2.00 -63.71
C GLU A 89 -8.81 1.84 -63.45
N ALA A 90 -8.45 0.93 -62.54
CA ALA A 90 -7.23 0.11 -62.66
C ALA A 90 -7.45 -1.17 -61.86
N LEU A 91 -7.85 -2.22 -62.58
CA LEU A 91 -7.79 -3.60 -62.14
C LEU A 91 -6.33 -4.07 -62.19
N PHE A 92 -5.82 -4.64 -61.09
CA PHE A 92 -4.85 -5.72 -61.20
C PHE A 92 -5.17 -6.81 -60.19
N ASN A 93 -5.60 -7.94 -60.75
CA ASN A 93 -5.67 -9.24 -60.13
C ASN A 93 -4.27 -9.84 -59.93
N MET A 94 -4.20 -10.75 -58.95
CA MET A 94 -3.55 -12.06 -59.02
C MET A 94 -2.40 -12.34 -58.02
N VAL A 95 -2.81 -12.98 -56.92
CA VAL A 95 -2.29 -14.17 -56.24
C VAL A 95 -1.05 -14.85 -56.89
N PHE A 96 0.04 -15.05 -56.13
CA PHE A 96 0.51 -16.36 -55.60
C PHE A 96 1.85 -16.26 -54.86
N THR A 97 1.96 -17.18 -53.92
CA THR A 97 2.93 -17.41 -52.84
C THR A 97 4.41 -17.56 -53.24
N ALA A 98 5.30 -17.07 -52.37
CA ALA A 98 6.57 -17.73 -52.07
C ALA A 98 6.89 -17.55 -50.58
N PHE A 99 6.83 -18.65 -49.82
CA PHE A 99 7.36 -18.74 -48.47
C PHE A 99 8.88 -18.62 -48.53
N THR A 100 9.43 -17.50 -48.09
CA THR A 100 10.84 -17.39 -47.73
C THR A 100 10.93 -17.39 -46.22
N PHE A 101 11.35 -18.53 -45.65
CA PHE A 101 11.75 -18.64 -44.25
C PHE A 101 12.91 -17.66 -44.00
N PRO A 102 12.83 -16.73 -43.02
CA PRO A 102 14.04 -16.15 -42.50
C PRO A 102 14.83 -17.29 -41.83
N ALA A 103 16.09 -17.45 -42.23
CA ALA A 103 17.02 -18.36 -41.59
C ALA A 103 17.02 -18.07 -40.09
N ILE A 104 16.64 -19.07 -39.29
CA ILE A 104 16.83 -19.05 -37.85
C ILE A 104 18.34 -19.05 -37.66
N ALA A 105 18.92 -17.87 -37.49
CA ALA A 105 20.21 -17.75 -36.85
C ALA A 105 20.00 -18.25 -35.42
N SER A 106 20.47 -19.48 -35.15
CA SER A 106 20.74 -19.90 -33.78
C SER A 106 21.80 -18.97 -33.22
N THR A 107 21.37 -17.87 -32.62
CA THR A 107 22.13 -17.26 -31.55
C THR A 107 22.18 -18.29 -30.43
N ALA A 108 23.25 -19.08 -30.43
CA ALA A 108 23.71 -19.78 -29.25
C ALA A 108 24.00 -18.72 -28.19
N LEU A 109 22.98 -18.37 -27.42
CA LEU A 109 23.11 -17.53 -26.25
C LEU A 109 23.74 -18.43 -25.19
N ALA A 110 25.06 -18.26 -25.04
CA ALA A 110 25.86 -18.94 -24.04
C ALA A 110 25.20 -18.78 -22.68
N ALA A 111 24.74 -19.91 -22.13
CA ALA A 111 24.34 -20.05 -20.75
C ALA A 111 25.51 -19.64 -19.85
N THR A 112 25.47 -18.40 -19.38
CA THR A 112 26.26 -17.96 -18.23
C THR A 112 25.27 -17.80 -17.10
N GLY A 113 25.32 -18.73 -16.15
CA GLY A 113 24.18 -19.13 -15.32
C GLY A 113 23.71 -18.13 -14.27
N VAL A 114 22.39 -18.11 -14.11
CA VAL A 114 21.65 -18.19 -12.84
C VAL A 114 20.36 -18.92 -13.22
N ALA A 115 19.95 -19.95 -12.50
CA ALA A 115 18.70 -20.66 -12.79
C ALA A 115 17.53 -19.66 -12.90
N GLU A 116 16.76 -19.74 -14.00
CA GLU A 116 15.53 -18.96 -14.17
C GLU A 116 14.39 -19.52 -13.30
N ASP A 117 14.65 -19.70 -12.00
CA ASP A 117 13.67 -20.20 -11.04
C ASP A 117 12.79 -19.05 -10.51
N SER A 118 12.36 -18.14 -11.40
CA SER A 118 11.46 -17.04 -11.04
C SER A 118 10.33 -16.92 -12.05
N ARG A 119 9.08 -16.96 -11.56
CA ARG A 119 7.86 -16.79 -12.35
C ARG A 119 7.37 -15.35 -12.29
N VAL A 120 6.75 -14.86 -13.35
CA VAL A 120 6.11 -13.53 -13.35
C VAL A 120 4.66 -13.65 -12.91
N TYR A 121 4.32 -12.99 -11.81
CA TYR A 121 2.94 -12.79 -11.37
C TYR A 121 2.41 -11.48 -11.95
N THR A 122 1.23 -11.54 -12.56
CA THR A 122 0.54 -10.40 -13.18
C THR A 122 -0.85 -10.30 -12.57
N ASP A 123 -1.19 -9.12 -12.06
CA ASP A 123 -2.54 -8.82 -11.57
C ASP A 123 -3.15 -7.73 -12.46
N ASP A 124 -3.99 -8.16 -13.40
CA ASP A 124 -4.66 -7.26 -14.35
C ASP A 124 -5.75 -6.40 -13.71
N ALA A 125 -6.30 -6.82 -12.57
CA ALA A 125 -7.31 -6.06 -11.84
C ALA A 125 -6.67 -4.89 -11.09
N ASN A 126 -5.50 -5.12 -10.50
CA ASN A 126 -4.73 -4.13 -9.76
C ASN A 126 -3.57 -3.51 -10.57
N LYS A 127 -3.44 -3.84 -11.86
CA LYS A 127 -2.51 -3.22 -12.81
C LYS A 127 -1.04 -3.24 -12.36
N PHE A 128 -0.58 -4.37 -11.82
CA PHE A 128 0.83 -4.55 -11.46
C PHE A 128 1.36 -5.92 -11.86
N LYS A 129 2.68 -6.00 -12.01
CA LYS A 129 3.39 -7.27 -12.20
C LYS A 129 4.66 -7.31 -11.36
N ILE A 130 5.01 -8.50 -10.91
CA ILE A 130 6.16 -8.77 -10.03
C ILE A 130 6.73 -10.16 -10.34
N SER A 131 8.04 -10.29 -10.36
CA SER A 131 8.72 -11.59 -10.46
C SER A 131 8.82 -12.21 -9.07
N ILE A 132 8.32 -13.43 -8.91
CA ILE A 132 8.30 -14.18 -7.65
C ILE A 132 9.14 -15.45 -7.83
N PRO A 133 9.90 -15.88 -6.81
CA PRO A 133 10.66 -17.12 -6.90
C PRO A 133 9.74 -18.34 -7.13
N GLN A 134 10.27 -19.35 -7.81
CA GLN A 134 9.52 -20.57 -8.12
C GLN A 134 9.29 -21.40 -6.84
N GLY A 135 8.17 -22.11 -6.79
CA GLY A 135 7.76 -22.88 -5.60
C GLY A 135 7.09 -22.05 -4.50
N TRP A 136 7.09 -20.72 -4.60
CA TRP A 136 6.36 -19.89 -3.64
C TRP A 136 4.85 -19.98 -3.85
N GLN A 137 4.11 -20.03 -2.75
CA GLN A 137 2.65 -20.00 -2.73
C GLN A 137 2.13 -18.56 -2.81
N VAL A 138 0.86 -18.40 -3.18
CA VAL A 138 0.18 -17.10 -3.25
C VAL A 138 -1.04 -17.14 -2.34
N GLY A 139 -1.12 -16.21 -1.41
CA GLY A 139 -2.29 -15.96 -0.58
C GLY A 139 -2.88 -14.58 -0.89
N ALA A 140 -4.14 -14.53 -1.30
CA ALA A 140 -4.88 -13.27 -1.42
C ALA A 140 -5.74 -13.06 -0.17
N GLY A 141 -5.60 -11.90 0.47
CA GLY A 141 -6.51 -11.48 1.53
C GLY A 141 -7.84 -11.02 0.95
N GLU A 142 -8.92 -11.21 1.70
CA GLU A 142 -10.24 -10.70 1.31
C GLU A 142 -10.19 -9.18 1.15
N PRO A 143 -10.56 -8.63 -0.02
CA PRO A 143 -10.51 -7.19 -0.24
C PRO A 143 -11.50 -6.48 0.67
N SER A 144 -10.99 -5.61 1.55
CA SER A 144 -11.82 -4.81 2.46
C SER A 144 -11.97 -3.39 1.91
N GLY A 145 -13.04 -3.16 1.16
CA GLY A 145 -13.35 -1.87 0.55
C GLY A 145 -12.25 -1.40 -0.41
N TYR A 146 -11.48 -0.40 0.02
CA TYR A 146 -10.40 0.20 -0.77
C TYR A 146 -9.02 -0.45 -0.51
N LYS A 147 -8.97 -1.56 0.22
CA LYS A 147 -7.74 -2.29 0.54
C LYS A 147 -7.71 -3.68 -0.10
N SER A 148 -6.58 -4.03 -0.69
CA SER A 148 -6.31 -5.37 -1.22
C SER A 148 -4.92 -5.81 -0.77
N VAL A 149 -4.77 -7.10 -0.45
CA VAL A 149 -3.51 -7.67 0.02
C VAL A 149 -3.24 -8.95 -0.74
N THR A 150 -2.06 -9.07 -1.33
CA THR A 150 -1.55 -10.31 -1.92
C THR A 150 -0.22 -10.63 -1.28
N ALA A 151 -0.05 -11.84 -0.76
CA ALA A 151 1.17 -12.31 -0.13
C ALA A 151 1.73 -13.51 -0.89
N PHE A 152 3.06 -13.58 -0.93
CA PHE A 152 3.86 -14.65 -1.51
C PHE A 152 4.77 -15.16 -0.42
N TYR A 153 4.81 -16.47 -0.25
CA TYR A 153 5.60 -17.11 0.80
C TYR A 153 6.10 -18.48 0.30
N PRO A 154 7.28 -18.95 0.75
CA PRO A 154 7.77 -20.26 0.37
C PRO A 154 6.88 -21.37 0.95
N GLU A 155 6.90 -22.54 0.34
CA GLU A 155 6.16 -23.72 0.83
C GLU A 155 6.66 -24.18 2.21
N GLU A 156 7.95 -24.01 2.47
CA GLU A 156 8.55 -24.27 3.78
C GLU A 156 8.13 -23.19 4.79
N ALA A 157 7.78 -23.61 6.01
CA ALA A 157 7.45 -22.71 7.10
C ALA A 157 8.69 -21.84 7.45
N SER A 158 8.69 -20.62 6.94
CA SER A 158 9.76 -19.64 7.13
C SER A 158 9.18 -18.31 7.58
N ASN A 159 10.06 -17.45 8.08
CA ASN A 159 9.69 -16.08 8.43
C ASN A 159 9.91 -15.11 7.24
N SER A 160 10.08 -15.67 6.04
CA SER A 160 10.39 -14.95 4.82
C SER A 160 9.16 -14.85 3.92
N SER A 161 8.83 -13.64 3.45
CA SER A 161 7.67 -13.44 2.58
C SER A 161 7.76 -12.15 1.78
N VAL A 162 7.03 -12.06 0.68
CA VAL A 162 6.81 -10.83 -0.09
C VAL A 162 5.33 -10.52 -0.07
N SER A 163 4.94 -9.31 0.28
CA SER A 163 3.54 -8.90 0.29
C SER A 163 3.34 -7.62 -0.52
N VAL A 164 2.21 -7.53 -1.21
CA VAL A 164 1.75 -6.34 -1.93
C VAL A 164 0.46 -5.89 -1.27
N VAL A 165 0.51 -4.72 -0.66
CA VAL A 165 -0.63 -4.08 -0.02
C VAL A 165 -1.02 -2.89 -0.86
N ILE A 166 -2.28 -2.85 -1.26
CA ILE A 166 -2.85 -1.78 -2.07
C ILE A 166 -3.87 -1.05 -1.21
N THR A 167 -3.74 0.26 -1.11
CA THR A 167 -4.68 1.10 -0.36
C THR A 167 -5.13 2.28 -1.20
N GLY A 168 -6.42 2.63 -1.14
CA GLY A 168 -6.93 3.87 -1.72
C GLY A 168 -6.29 5.11 -1.09
N LEU A 169 -5.93 6.07 -1.93
CA LEU A 169 -5.40 7.38 -1.55
C LEU A 169 -6.42 8.48 -1.79
N GLY A 170 -6.35 9.50 -0.94
CA GLY A 170 -7.14 10.72 -1.11
C GLY A 170 -6.74 11.49 -2.39
N PRO A 171 -7.62 12.37 -2.88
CA PRO A 171 -7.39 13.11 -4.13
C PRO A 171 -6.15 14.02 -4.09
N ASP A 172 -5.70 14.43 -2.90
CA ASP A 172 -4.53 15.29 -2.72
C ASP A 172 -3.20 14.55 -2.94
N PHE A 173 -3.21 13.22 -2.91
CA PHE A 173 -2.02 12.38 -3.07
C PHE A 173 -1.97 11.78 -4.49
N THR A 174 -1.63 12.63 -5.46
CA THR A 174 -1.56 12.25 -6.88
C THR A 174 -0.23 11.62 -7.28
N ARG A 175 0.84 11.92 -6.55
CA ARG A 175 2.18 11.41 -6.83
C ARG A 175 2.84 10.96 -5.55
N LEU A 176 3.85 10.12 -5.68
CA LEU A 176 4.59 9.64 -4.50
C LEU A 176 5.36 10.79 -3.83
N GLU A 177 5.78 11.80 -4.59
CA GLU A 177 6.42 13.01 -4.05
C GLU A 177 5.48 13.86 -3.18
N SER A 178 4.16 13.63 -3.22
CA SER A 178 3.22 14.25 -2.27
C SER A 178 3.51 13.86 -0.81
N PHE A 179 4.22 12.73 -0.58
CA PHE A 179 4.68 12.31 0.74
C PHE A 179 6.02 12.94 1.16
N GLY A 180 6.62 13.77 0.30
CA GLY A 180 7.94 14.36 0.50
C GLY A 180 9.04 13.60 -0.24
N LYS A 181 10.29 14.00 -0.02
CA LYS A 181 11.46 13.32 -0.61
C LYS A 181 11.67 11.96 0.05
N VAL A 182 12.24 11.01 -0.69
CA VAL A 182 12.44 9.63 -0.22
C VAL A 182 13.18 9.53 1.10
N ASP A 183 14.23 10.33 1.31
CA ASP A 183 15.03 10.27 2.55
C ASP A 183 14.22 10.74 3.76
N ALA A 184 13.56 11.89 3.66
CA ALA A 184 12.71 12.42 4.72
C ALA A 184 11.50 11.51 5.01
N PHE A 185 10.93 10.91 3.96
CA PHE A 185 9.85 9.94 4.09
C PHE A 185 10.34 8.67 4.81
N ALA A 186 11.49 8.13 4.41
CA ALA A 186 12.08 6.93 5.00
C ALA A 186 12.47 7.15 6.47
N GLU A 187 13.09 8.28 6.80
CA GLU A 187 13.40 8.67 8.18
C GLU A 187 12.13 8.78 9.04
N THR A 188 11.07 9.39 8.50
CA THR A 188 9.79 9.52 9.20
C THR A 188 9.14 8.15 9.41
N LEU A 189 9.16 7.29 8.39
CA LEU A 189 8.61 5.94 8.45
C LEU A 189 9.34 5.11 9.51
N VAL A 190 10.66 4.99 9.42
CA VAL A 190 11.46 4.16 10.32
C VAL A 190 11.51 4.75 11.73
N GLY A 191 11.64 6.08 11.86
CA GLY A 191 11.58 6.77 13.15
C GLY A 191 10.23 6.61 13.85
N GLY A 192 9.13 6.48 13.09
CA GLY A 192 7.82 6.14 13.63
C GLY A 192 7.69 4.70 14.15
N LEU A 193 8.52 3.78 13.63
CA LEU A 193 8.57 2.38 14.05
C LEU A 193 9.48 2.16 15.25
N ASP A 194 10.51 2.99 15.44
CA ASP A 194 11.48 2.84 16.53
C ASP A 194 10.88 3.22 17.90
N ARG A 195 10.83 2.22 18.79
CA ARG A 195 10.38 2.30 20.19
C ARG A 195 11.46 1.79 21.16
N SER A 196 12.71 1.66 20.70
CA SER A 196 13.85 1.18 21.50
C SER A 196 14.12 2.04 22.75
N TRP A 197 13.74 3.32 22.71
CA TRP A 197 13.88 4.27 23.81
C TRP A 197 12.90 4.06 24.98
N GLN A 198 11.83 3.28 24.79
CA GLN A 198 10.82 3.04 25.83
C GLN A 198 11.36 2.14 26.95
N ARG A 199 10.71 2.17 28.12
CA ARG A 199 11.02 1.27 29.25
C ARG A 199 9.75 0.52 29.69
N PRO A 200 9.68 -0.81 29.52
CA PRO A 200 10.72 -1.70 28.95
C PRO A 200 11.01 -1.41 27.47
N PRO A 201 12.22 -1.78 26.96
CA PRO A 201 12.60 -1.54 25.57
C PRO A 201 11.56 -2.11 24.60
N GLY A 202 11.11 -1.28 23.64
CA GLY A 202 10.23 -1.70 22.57
C GLY A 202 10.99 -2.17 21.33
N VAL A 203 10.29 -2.17 20.19
CA VAL A 203 10.85 -2.53 18.87
C VAL A 203 11.98 -1.57 18.50
N ALA A 204 13.14 -2.10 18.11
CA ALA A 204 14.23 -1.31 17.55
C ALA A 204 14.12 -1.32 16.02
N ALA A 205 14.09 -0.13 15.41
CA ALA A 205 14.05 0.03 13.96
C ALA A 205 15.26 0.82 13.47
N LYS A 206 15.87 0.41 12.35
CA LYS A 206 17.03 1.10 11.78
C LYS A 206 16.93 1.19 10.27
N LEU A 207 17.06 2.41 9.73
CA LEU A 207 17.12 2.66 8.29
C LEU A 207 18.49 2.22 7.76
N ILE A 208 18.50 1.44 6.68
CA ILE A 208 19.73 1.00 6.00
C ILE A 208 19.95 1.85 4.75
N ASP A 209 18.96 1.91 3.88
CA ASP A 209 19.05 2.61 2.58
C ASP A 209 17.68 3.20 2.19
N SER A 210 17.73 4.31 1.45
CA SER A 210 16.57 4.98 0.88
C SER A 210 16.89 5.47 -0.53
N LYS A 211 16.06 5.10 -1.50
CA LYS A 211 16.30 5.44 -2.90
C LYS A 211 14.99 5.65 -3.66
N ALA A 212 14.92 6.72 -4.44
CA ALA A 212 13.86 6.92 -5.42
C ALA A 212 14.34 6.51 -6.82
N ALA A 213 13.58 5.65 -7.51
CA ALA A 213 13.86 5.28 -8.89
C ALA A 213 12.57 4.83 -9.60
N ASN A 214 12.43 5.16 -10.89
CA ASN A 214 11.29 4.73 -11.73
C ASN A 214 9.91 5.10 -11.15
N GLY A 215 9.79 6.23 -10.45
CA GLY A 215 8.54 6.64 -9.79
C GLY A 215 8.18 5.83 -8.54
N LEU A 216 9.11 5.03 -8.02
CA LEU A 216 8.96 4.23 -6.80
C LEU A 216 9.97 4.66 -5.74
N TYR A 217 9.59 4.51 -4.47
CA TYR A 217 10.49 4.66 -3.32
C TYR A 217 10.88 3.28 -2.82
N TYR A 218 12.17 3.00 -2.82
CA TYR A 218 12.78 1.82 -2.24
C TYR A 218 13.36 2.19 -0.89
N ILE A 219 12.95 1.48 0.15
CA ILE A 219 13.36 1.72 1.53
C ILE A 219 13.77 0.38 2.12
N GLU A 220 15.02 0.29 2.55
CA GLU A 220 15.55 -0.87 3.24
C GLU A 220 15.80 -0.52 4.70
N TYR A 221 15.25 -1.32 5.61
CA TYR A 221 15.37 -1.10 7.04
C TYR A 221 15.33 -2.42 7.79
N THR A 222 15.81 -2.40 9.03
CA THR A 222 15.70 -3.54 9.94
C THR A 222 14.72 -3.26 11.06
N LEU A 223 14.07 -4.33 11.52
CA LEU A 223 13.24 -4.35 12.70
C LEU A 223 13.71 -5.46 13.64
N GLN A 224 13.84 -5.15 14.92
CA GLN A 224 14.20 -6.11 15.94
C GLN A 224 13.25 -5.97 17.13
N ASN A 225 12.42 -6.98 17.34
CA ASN A 225 11.58 -7.05 18.53
C ASN A 225 12.43 -7.51 19.73
N PRO A 226 12.12 -7.06 20.96
CA PRO A 226 12.80 -7.56 22.16
C PRO A 226 12.66 -9.07 22.28
N GLY A 227 13.78 -9.80 22.25
CA GLY A 227 13.80 -11.26 22.38
C GLY A 227 13.61 -12.02 21.06
N GLU A 228 13.47 -11.35 19.93
CA GLU A 228 13.43 -11.98 18.60
C GLU A 228 14.69 -11.64 17.79
N SER A 229 14.97 -12.44 16.77
CA SER A 229 15.99 -12.11 15.78
C SER A 229 15.60 -10.90 14.94
N ARG A 230 16.63 -10.27 14.38
CA ARG A 230 16.46 -9.11 13.53
C ARG A 230 15.88 -9.53 12.19
N ARG A 231 14.96 -8.71 11.70
CA ARG A 231 14.31 -8.86 10.39
C ARG A 231 14.78 -7.74 9.47
N HIS A 232 15.05 -8.09 8.24
CA HIS A 232 15.30 -7.18 7.15
C HIS A 232 14.00 -6.97 6.36
N LEU A 233 13.64 -5.71 6.15
CA LEU A 233 12.49 -5.32 5.37
C LEU A 233 12.93 -4.48 4.17
N LEU A 234 12.49 -4.91 3.01
CA LEU A 234 12.69 -4.26 1.72
C LEU A 234 11.32 -3.78 1.24
N SER A 235 11.08 -2.48 1.33
CA SER A 235 9.81 -1.88 0.92
C SER A 235 9.97 -1.11 -0.39
N ALA A 236 9.12 -1.39 -1.38
CA ALA A 236 8.94 -0.58 -2.57
C ALA A 236 7.55 0.05 -2.55
N LEU A 237 7.47 1.38 -2.61
CA LEU A 237 6.22 2.14 -2.59
C LEU A 237 5.99 2.85 -3.92
N GLY A 238 4.75 2.89 -4.36
CA GLY A 238 4.36 3.58 -5.60
C GLY A 238 2.92 4.03 -5.59
N VAL A 239 2.63 5.09 -6.35
CA VAL A 239 1.27 5.59 -6.54
C VAL A 239 0.86 5.39 -7.99
N ALA A 240 -0.32 4.80 -8.20
CA ALA A 240 -0.91 4.67 -9.54
C ALA A 240 -2.42 4.90 -9.50
N PHE A 241 -2.96 5.42 -10.62
CA PHE A 241 -4.38 5.68 -10.80
C PHE A 241 -5.07 4.47 -11.43
N ASN A 242 -6.17 4.02 -10.86
CA ASN A 242 -6.91 2.85 -11.35
C ASN A 242 -8.08 3.19 -12.29
N GLY A 243 -8.22 4.46 -12.70
CA GLY A 243 -9.38 4.94 -13.46
C GLY A 243 -10.44 5.67 -12.61
N TRP A 244 -10.45 5.46 -11.29
CA TRP A 244 -11.42 6.07 -10.36
C TRP A 244 -10.77 6.90 -9.26
N TYR A 245 -9.72 6.36 -8.61
CA TYR A 245 -8.98 7.03 -7.54
C TYR A 245 -7.51 6.58 -7.54
N ASN A 246 -6.66 7.36 -6.88
CA ASN A 246 -5.26 6.99 -6.73
C ASN A 246 -5.12 5.87 -5.71
N ARG A 247 -4.19 4.95 -5.94
CA ARG A 247 -3.88 3.87 -5.03
C ARG A 247 -2.39 3.91 -4.66
N LEU A 248 -2.11 3.69 -3.38
CA LEU A 248 -0.79 3.43 -2.87
C LEU A 248 -0.55 1.92 -2.91
N TYR A 249 0.52 1.54 -3.58
CA TYR A 249 1.04 0.19 -3.62
C TYR A 249 2.25 0.15 -2.70
N THR A 250 2.21 -0.75 -1.73
CA THR A 250 3.31 -1.01 -0.81
C THR A 250 3.70 -2.47 -0.97
N VAL A 251 4.84 -2.71 -1.60
CA VAL A 251 5.45 -4.03 -1.70
C VAL A 251 6.45 -4.16 -0.57
N THR A 252 6.34 -5.18 0.27
CA THR A 252 7.28 -5.43 1.36
C THR A 252 7.78 -6.87 1.28
N GLY A 253 9.07 -7.02 1.00
CA GLY A 253 9.80 -8.24 1.24
C GLY A 253 10.35 -8.26 2.66
N GLN A 254 10.14 -9.35 3.39
CA GLN A 254 10.70 -9.56 4.72
C GLN A 254 11.46 -10.88 4.77
N PHE A 255 12.57 -10.90 5.50
CA PHE A 255 13.31 -12.10 5.88
C PHE A 255 14.06 -11.83 7.17
N VAL A 256 14.50 -12.90 7.84
CA VAL A 256 15.24 -12.82 9.09
C VAL A 256 16.74 -12.95 8.82
N ASP A 257 17.60 -12.38 9.67
CA ASP A 257 19.06 -12.45 9.52
C ASP A 257 19.56 -13.89 9.28
N GLU A 258 18.98 -14.88 9.98
CA GLU A 258 19.33 -16.30 9.83
C GLU A 258 18.99 -16.89 8.45
N GLU A 259 18.00 -16.33 7.76
CA GLU A 259 17.51 -16.78 6.46
C GLU A 259 18.02 -15.90 5.30
N SER A 260 18.83 -14.89 5.61
CA SER A 260 19.31 -13.90 4.64
C SER A 260 20.11 -14.51 3.49
N GLU A 261 20.90 -15.54 3.76
CA GLU A 261 21.69 -16.26 2.73
C GLU A 261 20.80 -17.04 1.76
N LYS A 262 19.64 -17.53 2.23
CA LYS A 262 18.71 -18.33 1.44
C LYS A 262 17.77 -17.44 0.63
N PHE A 263 17.04 -16.55 1.30
CA PHE A 263 15.96 -15.79 0.68
C PHE A 263 16.30 -14.32 0.40
N GLY A 264 17.39 -13.80 0.96
CA GLY A 264 17.70 -12.36 0.87
C GLY A 264 17.89 -11.87 -0.57
N THR A 265 18.57 -12.65 -1.41
CA THR A 265 18.77 -12.32 -2.83
C THR A 265 17.49 -12.46 -3.64
N GLU A 266 16.74 -13.54 -3.41
CA GLU A 266 15.45 -13.83 -4.07
C GLU A 266 14.42 -12.74 -3.79
N ILE A 267 14.26 -12.37 -2.52
CA ILE A 267 13.31 -11.33 -2.07
C ILE A 267 13.73 -9.97 -2.62
N ARG A 268 15.02 -9.64 -2.59
CA ARG A 268 15.51 -8.38 -3.17
C ARG A 268 15.25 -8.31 -4.68
N LYS A 269 15.45 -9.42 -5.40
CA LYS A 269 15.10 -9.52 -6.82
C LYS A 269 13.58 -9.39 -7.03
N ALA A 270 12.77 -9.99 -6.17
CA ALA A 270 11.31 -9.92 -6.27
C ALA A 270 10.80 -8.48 -6.07
N VAL A 271 11.20 -7.82 -4.98
CA VAL A 271 10.80 -6.44 -4.66
C VAL A 271 11.26 -5.46 -5.75
N SER A 272 12.50 -5.59 -6.24
CA SER A 272 13.03 -4.72 -7.31
C SER A 272 12.40 -4.95 -8.68
N SER A 273 11.80 -6.11 -8.92
CA SER A 273 11.10 -6.42 -10.17
C SER A 273 9.70 -5.82 -10.28
N PHE A 274 9.17 -5.28 -9.17
CA PHE A 274 7.83 -4.71 -9.13
C PHE A 274 7.69 -3.54 -10.10
N ARG A 275 6.60 -3.55 -10.87
CA ARG A 275 6.29 -2.49 -11.83
C ARG A 275 4.80 -2.44 -12.13
N PHE A 276 4.32 -1.23 -12.41
CA PHE A 276 2.96 -1.01 -12.92
C PHE A 276 2.82 -1.52 -14.35
N ILE A 277 1.57 -1.82 -14.74
CA ILE A 277 1.15 -2.23 -16.09
C ILE A 277 0.46 -1.07 -16.78
#